data_AF-A0A2D6U3M7-F1
#
_entry.id   AF-A0A2D6U3M7-F1
#
_cell.length_a   1.000
_cell.length_b   1.000
_cell.length_c   1.000
_cell.angle_alpha   90.00
_cell.angle_beta   90.00
_cell.angle_gamma   90.00
#
_symmetry.space_group_name_H-M   'P 1'
#
loop_
_entity.id
_entity.type
_entity.pdbx_description
1 polymer ?
#
loop_
_entity_poly.entity_id
_entity_poly.type
_entity_poly.pdbx_seq_one_letter_code
_entity_poly.pdbx_strand_id
1 'polypeptide(L)'
;MKRAWINRYKRGLSMSQTFKSISLVTIMLLSALSGMVVASDFAEANTVVITEPQQIVDGGSASDTQTAIVADSQGNVHIIWARNNLHLYYSMVASNGEILIDATQITNAGIHKVWHPDVVADADDNIHLVWTDKSGTHKIMYTALSPYKIQPFNGQSSTDNSITGIDDTIIAQRAQDRDWASIDVDSQGNIHIAWQDEYDSEEKFFNQPQIYYSMIQPDFVTNNIIVLFDDTLITPIIGHKGHPDIVVDANDQVQIAWDDTRGGKVELVFVIDTSGSMYSEWADVCTVIYGGTFSDGSS
;
A
#
# COMPACT_ATOMS: atom_id res chain seq x y z
N MET A 1 -63.10 55.18 -30.05
CA MET A 1 -61.69 54.86 -29.74
C MET A 1 -61.45 55.20 -28.26
N LYS A 2 -61.18 54.18 -27.40
CA LYS A 2 -60.41 54.16 -26.10
C LYS A 2 -60.73 55.25 -25.03
N ARG A 3 -60.84 55.02 -23.71
CA ARG A 3 -60.48 53.94 -22.77
C ARG A 3 -61.12 54.27 -21.39
N ALA A 4 -61.51 53.26 -20.64
CA ALA A 4 -61.91 53.35 -19.22
C ALA A 4 -60.68 53.35 -18.29
N TRP A 5 -60.74 54.11 -17.19
CA TRP A 5 -59.78 54.05 -16.08
C TRP A 5 -60.41 53.30 -14.90
N ILE A 6 -59.71 52.28 -14.39
CA ILE A 6 -60.07 51.52 -13.19
C ILE A 6 -59.03 51.80 -12.09
N ASN A 7 -59.53 52.15 -10.90
CA ASN A 7 -58.76 52.34 -9.66
C ASN A 7 -58.11 51.03 -9.17
N ARG A 8 -56.83 51.09 -8.76
CA ARG A 8 -56.17 50.03 -7.97
C ARG A 8 -56.15 50.41 -6.49
N TYR A 9 -56.78 49.60 -5.64
CA TYR A 9 -56.50 49.55 -4.19
C TYR A 9 -55.55 48.38 -3.90
N LYS A 10 -54.44 48.65 -3.21
CA LYS A 10 -53.56 47.63 -2.62
C LYS A 10 -54.23 47.06 -1.36
N ARG A 11 -54.38 45.74 -1.25
CA ARG A 11 -54.62 45.03 0.02
C ARG A 11 -53.46 44.07 0.27
N GLY A 12 -52.76 44.26 1.39
CA GLY A 12 -51.79 43.29 1.90
C GLY A 12 -52.53 42.08 2.49
N LEU A 13 -52.02 40.88 2.18
CA LEU A 13 -52.49 39.62 2.75
C LEU A 13 -51.90 39.44 4.15
N SER A 14 -52.75 39.51 5.18
CA SER A 14 -52.44 39.03 6.52
C SER A 14 -52.85 37.56 6.61
N MET A 15 -51.86 36.69 6.81
CA MET A 15 -52.07 35.26 7.09
C MET A 15 -52.40 35.10 8.59
N SER A 16 -53.47 34.39 8.94
CA SER A 16 -53.89 34.27 10.35
C SER A 16 -52.85 33.50 11.18
N GLN A 17 -52.69 33.90 12.44
CA GLN A 17 -51.72 33.30 13.36
C GLN A 17 -51.96 31.80 13.58
N THR A 18 -53.20 31.33 13.45
CA THR A 18 -53.57 29.91 13.55
C THR A 18 -52.93 29.05 12.45
N PHE A 19 -52.81 29.53 11.21
CA PHE A 19 -52.11 28.79 10.15
C PHE A 19 -50.60 28.70 10.38
N LYS A 20 -50.00 29.73 10.99
CA LYS A 20 -48.56 29.71 11.33
C LYS A 20 -48.26 28.70 12.43
N SER A 21 -49.11 28.61 13.46
CA SER A 21 -48.94 27.64 14.54
C SER A 21 -49.17 26.19 14.10
N ILE A 22 -50.17 25.93 13.25
CA ILE A 22 -50.44 24.57 12.75
C ILE A 22 -49.29 24.11 11.85
N SER A 23 -48.75 24.99 10.99
CA SER A 23 -47.61 24.67 10.13
C SER A 23 -46.32 24.39 10.91
N LEU A 24 -46.12 25.06 12.04
CA LEU A 24 -44.92 24.88 12.85
C LEU A 24 -44.99 23.58 13.66
N VAL A 25 -46.19 23.22 14.14
CA VAL A 25 -46.46 21.96 14.83
C VAL A 25 -46.33 20.77 13.86
N THR A 26 -46.82 20.88 12.62
CA THR A 26 -46.63 19.81 11.62
C THR A 26 -45.16 19.65 11.23
N ILE A 27 -44.40 20.73 11.05
CA ILE A 27 -42.95 20.64 10.77
C ILE A 27 -42.20 19.98 11.93
N MET A 28 -42.53 20.31 13.18
CA MET A 28 -41.91 19.66 14.34
C MET A 28 -42.28 18.18 14.45
N LEU A 29 -43.53 17.80 14.19
CA LEU A 29 -43.95 16.38 14.14
C LEU A 29 -43.25 15.61 13.03
N LEU A 30 -43.13 16.18 11.83
CA LEU A 30 -42.38 15.57 10.72
C LEU A 30 -40.89 15.42 11.05
N SER A 31 -40.29 16.40 11.75
CA SER A 31 -38.88 16.32 12.18
C SER A 31 -38.63 15.25 13.26
N ALA A 32 -39.60 15.02 14.14
CA ALA A 32 -39.53 13.97 15.15
C ALA A 32 -39.69 12.56 14.53
N LEU A 33 -40.50 12.45 13.47
CA LEU A 33 -40.67 11.22 12.69
C LEU A 33 -39.46 10.88 11.82
N SER A 34 -38.72 11.88 11.31
CA SER A 34 -37.46 11.65 10.57
C SER A 34 -36.30 11.16 11.43
N GLY A 35 -36.37 11.32 12.76
CA GLY A 35 -35.36 10.78 13.68
C GLY A 35 -35.59 9.32 14.11
N MET A 36 -36.74 8.73 13.77
CA MET A 36 -37.11 7.35 14.16
C MET A 36 -36.86 6.30 13.07
N VAL A 37 -36.45 6.69 11.87
CA VAL A 37 -36.01 5.75 10.83
C VAL A 37 -34.48 5.71 10.83
N VAL A 38 -33.92 5.19 11.91
CA VAL A 38 -32.63 4.52 11.80
C VAL A 38 -32.99 3.13 11.30
N ALA A 39 -32.96 2.95 9.98
CA ALA A 39 -32.86 1.60 9.43
C ALA A 39 -31.55 1.04 9.97
N SER A 40 -31.62 0.24 11.02
CA SER A 40 -30.54 -0.67 11.34
C SER A 40 -30.58 -1.73 10.25
N ASP A 41 -29.85 -1.50 9.16
CA ASP A 41 -29.47 -2.56 8.26
C ASP A 41 -28.58 -3.49 9.08
N PHE A 42 -29.19 -4.52 9.67
CA PHE A 42 -28.43 -5.67 10.11
C PHE A 42 -27.91 -6.28 8.81
N ALA A 43 -26.63 -6.07 8.51
CA ALA A 43 -25.93 -6.91 7.57
C ALA A 43 -26.08 -8.34 8.10
N GLU A 44 -26.96 -9.13 7.47
CA GLU A 44 -26.97 -10.57 7.64
C GLU A 44 -25.54 -11.01 7.36
N ALA A 45 -24.87 -11.59 8.35
CA ALA A 45 -23.54 -12.11 8.17
C ALA A 45 -23.62 -13.10 7.01
N ASN A 46 -23.02 -12.74 5.88
CA ASN A 46 -22.95 -13.61 4.72
C ASN A 46 -22.34 -14.91 5.24
N THR A 47 -23.09 -16.02 5.17
CA THR A 47 -22.62 -17.30 5.68
C THR A 47 -21.28 -17.58 5.03
N VAL A 48 -20.20 -17.64 5.81
CA VAL A 48 -18.88 -17.99 5.29
C VAL A 48 -18.95 -19.43 4.82
N VAL A 49 -19.17 -19.61 3.52
CA VAL A 49 -19.14 -20.91 2.88
C VAL A 49 -17.67 -21.27 2.72
N ILE A 50 -17.16 -22.11 3.62
CA ILE A 50 -15.86 -22.73 3.42
C ILE A 50 -16.07 -23.80 2.34
N THR A 51 -15.67 -23.50 1.12
CA THR A 51 -15.64 -24.47 0.02
C THR A 51 -14.36 -25.31 0.10
N GLU A 52 -14.34 -26.39 -0.69
CA GLU A 52 -13.08 -27.08 -0.95
C GLU A 52 -12.06 -26.11 -1.59
N PRO A 53 -10.75 -26.30 -1.36
CA PRO A 53 -9.72 -25.51 -2.02
C PRO A 53 -9.91 -25.53 -3.53
N GLN A 54 -10.03 -24.34 -4.13
CA GLN A 54 -10.08 -24.20 -5.57
C GLN A 54 -8.66 -24.05 -6.13
N GLN A 55 -8.33 -24.87 -7.12
CA GLN A 55 -7.11 -24.70 -7.89
C GLN A 55 -7.30 -23.56 -8.90
N ILE A 56 -6.46 -22.52 -8.83
CA ILE A 56 -6.47 -21.40 -9.78
C ILE A 56 -5.63 -21.74 -11.02
N VAL A 57 -4.48 -22.38 -10.82
CA VAL A 57 -3.56 -22.73 -11.92
C VAL A 57 -2.94 -24.11 -11.69
N ASP A 58 -2.68 -24.82 -12.79
CA ASP A 58 -1.81 -25.99 -12.81
C ASP A 58 -0.46 -25.63 -13.44
N GLY A 59 0.49 -25.22 -12.59
CA GLY A 59 1.86 -24.88 -13.01
C GLY A 59 2.68 -26.09 -13.46
N GLY A 60 2.14 -27.31 -13.37
CA GLY A 60 2.86 -28.54 -13.69
C GLY A 60 4.14 -28.69 -12.86
N SER A 61 5.30 -28.63 -13.52
CA SER A 61 6.60 -28.69 -12.84
C SER A 61 7.16 -27.33 -12.40
N ALA A 62 6.44 -26.23 -12.67
CA ALA A 62 6.85 -24.90 -12.26
C ALA A 62 6.67 -24.70 -10.75
N SER A 63 7.56 -23.91 -10.15
CA SER A 63 7.47 -23.49 -8.76
C SER A 63 6.81 -22.12 -8.68
N ASP A 64 5.53 -22.07 -8.32
CA ASP A 64 4.79 -20.83 -8.11
C ASP A 64 4.91 -20.41 -6.63
N THR A 65 5.42 -19.20 -6.37
CA THR A 65 5.78 -18.69 -5.04
C THR A 65 5.44 -17.20 -4.91
N GLN A 66 5.52 -16.65 -3.69
CA GLN A 66 5.43 -15.21 -3.43
C GLN A 66 4.17 -14.58 -4.03
N THR A 67 3.01 -15.10 -3.62
CA THR A 67 1.71 -14.64 -4.12
C THR A 67 1.28 -13.34 -3.44
N ALA A 68 0.82 -12.38 -4.23
CA ALA A 68 0.16 -11.15 -3.80
C ALA A 68 -1.27 -11.14 -4.38
N ILE A 69 -2.25 -10.68 -3.60
CA ILE A 69 -3.68 -10.78 -3.94
C ILE A 69 -4.38 -9.47 -3.58
N VAL A 70 -5.24 -8.98 -4.48
CA VAL A 70 -6.14 -7.85 -4.22
C VAL A 70 -7.50 -8.10 -4.86
N ALA A 71 -8.55 -7.46 -4.36
CA ALA A 71 -9.88 -7.49 -4.96
C ALA A 71 -10.22 -6.14 -5.60
N ASP A 72 -10.95 -6.18 -6.72
CA ASP A 72 -11.49 -4.97 -7.38
C ASP A 72 -12.87 -4.57 -6.84
N SER A 73 -13.41 -3.47 -7.35
CA SER A 73 -14.73 -2.94 -6.95
C SER A 73 -15.91 -3.87 -7.28
N GLN A 74 -15.73 -4.82 -8.19
CA GLN A 74 -16.72 -5.83 -8.58
C GLN A 74 -16.60 -7.13 -7.78
N GLY A 75 -15.61 -7.21 -6.88
CA GLY A 75 -15.31 -8.39 -6.07
C GLY A 75 -14.59 -9.48 -6.84
N ASN A 76 -14.03 -9.18 -8.02
CA ASN A 76 -13.09 -10.09 -8.68
C ASN A 76 -11.76 -10.02 -7.95
N VAL A 77 -11.07 -11.16 -7.92
CA VAL A 77 -9.80 -11.33 -7.24
C VAL A 77 -8.69 -11.35 -8.27
N HIS A 78 -7.70 -10.49 -8.08
CA HIS A 78 -6.48 -10.38 -8.85
C HIS A 78 -5.37 -11.09 -8.09
N ILE A 79 -4.71 -12.03 -8.76
CA ILE A 79 -3.72 -12.90 -8.14
C ILE A 79 -2.43 -12.76 -8.95
N ILE A 80 -1.36 -12.33 -8.28
CA ILE A 80 -0.02 -12.18 -8.85
C ILE A 80 0.92 -13.11 -8.11
N TRP A 81 1.82 -13.78 -8.81
CA TRP A 81 2.82 -14.65 -8.19
C TRP A 81 4.10 -14.69 -9.01
N ALA A 82 5.20 -15.07 -8.35
CA ALA A 82 6.46 -15.35 -9.02
C ALA A 82 6.47 -16.82 -9.47
N ARG A 83 6.87 -17.06 -10.73
CA ARG A 83 7.09 -18.42 -11.26
C ARG A 83 8.58 -18.68 -11.40
N ASN A 84 9.05 -19.73 -10.74
CA ASN A 84 10.46 -20.12 -10.64
C ASN A 84 11.37 -19.00 -10.10
N ASN A 85 10.80 -18.02 -9.39
CA ASN A 85 11.44 -16.73 -9.03
C ASN A 85 12.04 -15.97 -10.22
N LEU A 86 11.53 -16.20 -11.44
CA LEU A 86 12.02 -15.55 -12.66
C LEU A 86 11.06 -14.49 -13.16
N HIS A 87 9.79 -14.81 -13.37
CA HIS A 87 8.81 -13.90 -13.96
C HIS A 87 7.56 -13.80 -13.10
N LEU A 88 6.87 -12.66 -13.17
CA LEU A 88 5.56 -12.50 -12.56
C LEU A 88 4.48 -13.00 -13.50
N TYR A 89 3.50 -13.68 -12.92
CA TYR A 89 2.29 -14.15 -13.56
C TYR A 89 1.08 -13.55 -12.87
N TYR A 90 0.02 -13.37 -13.64
CA TYR A 90 -1.25 -12.78 -13.23
C TYR A 90 -2.41 -13.69 -13.63
N SER A 91 -3.42 -13.75 -12.78
CA SER A 91 -4.74 -14.30 -13.09
C SER A 91 -5.82 -13.46 -12.44
N MET A 92 -7.01 -13.46 -13.04
CA MET A 92 -8.19 -12.78 -12.52
C MET A 92 -9.33 -13.77 -12.41
N VAL A 93 -9.97 -13.80 -11.24
CA VAL A 93 -11.02 -14.75 -10.90
C VAL A 93 -12.23 -13.98 -10.40
N ALA A 94 -13.42 -14.31 -10.90
CA ALA A 94 -14.65 -13.68 -10.46
C ALA A 94 -15.00 -14.06 -9.01
N SER A 95 -15.88 -13.29 -8.38
CA SER A 95 -16.38 -13.55 -7.02
C SER A 95 -17.05 -14.92 -6.84
N ASN A 96 -17.50 -15.55 -7.92
CA ASN A 96 -18.07 -16.90 -7.94
C ASN A 96 -17.04 -18.02 -8.20
N GLY A 97 -15.74 -17.68 -8.32
CA GLY A 97 -14.66 -18.61 -8.63
C GLY A 97 -14.40 -18.84 -10.13
N GLU A 98 -15.15 -18.23 -11.04
CA GLU A 98 -14.90 -18.37 -12.49
C GLU A 98 -13.60 -17.67 -12.89
N ILE A 99 -12.71 -18.36 -13.61
CA ILE A 99 -11.50 -17.73 -14.15
C ILE A 99 -11.91 -16.78 -15.27
N LEU A 100 -11.60 -15.49 -15.11
CA LEU A 100 -11.85 -14.45 -16.10
C LEU A 100 -10.63 -14.27 -17.03
N ILE A 101 -9.43 -14.30 -16.45
CA ILE A 101 -8.15 -14.28 -17.16
C ILE A 101 -7.28 -15.39 -16.57
N ASP A 102 -6.92 -16.36 -17.40
CA ASP A 102 -6.02 -17.45 -17.01
C ASP A 102 -4.57 -16.93 -16.94
N ALA A 103 -3.68 -17.73 -16.35
CA ALA A 103 -2.28 -17.39 -16.09
C ALA A 103 -1.61 -16.68 -17.28
N THR A 104 -1.28 -15.42 -17.07
CA THR A 104 -0.64 -14.54 -18.05
C THR A 104 0.67 -14.02 -17.46
N GLN A 105 1.78 -14.19 -18.17
CA GLN A 105 3.04 -13.54 -17.77
C GLN A 105 2.91 -12.02 -17.98
N ILE A 106 3.32 -11.23 -16.99
CA ILE A 106 3.18 -9.76 -16.99
C ILE A 106 4.51 -9.00 -16.83
N THR A 107 5.61 -9.71 -16.66
CA THR A 107 6.95 -9.12 -16.73
C THR A 107 7.50 -9.23 -18.13
N ASN A 108 8.25 -8.21 -18.52
CA ASN A 108 8.97 -8.14 -19.78
C ASN A 108 9.90 -9.33 -20.05
N ALA A 109 10.24 -9.50 -21.32
CA ALA A 109 11.24 -10.48 -21.73
C ALA A 109 12.62 -10.08 -21.18
N GLY A 110 13.30 -11.01 -20.52
CA GLY A 110 14.59 -10.73 -19.91
C GLY A 110 15.00 -11.76 -18.89
N ILE A 111 16.18 -11.55 -18.30
CA ILE A 111 16.62 -12.29 -17.13
C ILE A 111 16.21 -11.48 -15.92
N HIS A 112 15.20 -11.96 -15.21
CA HIS A 112 14.71 -11.36 -13.97
C HIS A 112 14.94 -12.33 -12.81
N LYS A 113 15.03 -11.77 -11.61
CA LYS A 113 14.92 -12.53 -10.36
C LYS A 113 13.90 -11.82 -9.48
N VAL A 114 12.66 -12.23 -9.59
CA VAL A 114 11.53 -11.59 -8.89
C VAL A 114 11.53 -11.98 -7.42
N TRP A 115 11.36 -10.98 -6.55
CA TRP A 115 11.19 -11.15 -5.12
C TRP A 115 10.16 -10.16 -4.57
N HIS A 116 9.41 -10.61 -3.56
CA HIS A 116 8.51 -9.79 -2.74
C HIS A 116 7.61 -8.84 -3.55
N PRO A 117 6.74 -9.38 -4.44
CA PRO A 117 5.71 -8.57 -5.04
C PRO A 117 4.68 -8.13 -3.99
N ASP A 118 4.20 -6.91 -4.13
CA ASP A 118 3.09 -6.36 -3.35
C ASP A 118 2.14 -5.59 -4.27
N VAL A 119 0.84 -5.59 -3.97
CA VAL A 119 -0.20 -5.18 -4.91
C VAL A 119 -1.33 -4.39 -4.25
N VAL A 120 -1.83 -3.39 -4.95
CA VAL A 120 -3.05 -2.63 -4.60
C VAL A 120 -3.91 -2.37 -5.84
N ALA A 121 -5.22 -2.20 -5.65
CA ALA A 121 -6.15 -1.80 -6.70
C ALA A 121 -6.55 -0.33 -6.51
N ASP A 122 -6.57 0.46 -7.59
CA ASP A 122 -7.07 1.83 -7.54
C ASP A 122 -8.61 1.89 -7.68
N ALA A 123 -9.15 3.11 -7.60
CA ALA A 123 -10.59 3.35 -7.71
C ALA A 123 -11.16 3.08 -9.12
N ASP A 124 -10.31 2.93 -10.14
CA ASP A 124 -10.66 2.64 -11.53
C ASP A 124 -10.46 1.15 -11.88
N ASP A 125 -10.23 0.29 -10.87
CA ASP A 125 -9.93 -1.13 -10.98
C ASP A 125 -8.65 -1.43 -11.81
N ASN A 126 -7.69 -0.50 -11.86
CA ASN A 126 -6.32 -0.81 -12.26
C ASN A 126 -5.58 -1.43 -11.08
N ILE A 127 -4.65 -2.32 -11.42
CA ILE A 127 -3.88 -3.07 -10.43
C ILE A 127 -2.45 -2.56 -10.46
N HIS A 128 -2.00 -2.01 -9.34
CA HIS A 128 -0.66 -1.48 -9.17
C HIS A 128 0.19 -2.49 -8.43
N LEU A 129 1.38 -2.75 -8.93
CA LEU A 129 2.29 -3.77 -8.44
C LEU A 129 3.66 -3.15 -8.20
N VAL A 130 4.26 -3.42 -7.05
CA VAL A 130 5.70 -3.27 -6.84
C VAL A 130 6.35 -4.62 -6.68
N TRP A 131 7.61 -4.72 -7.07
CA TRP A 131 8.39 -5.95 -6.93
C TRP A 131 9.87 -5.65 -6.96
N THR A 132 10.68 -6.57 -6.44
CA THR A 132 12.14 -6.47 -6.48
C THR A 132 12.69 -7.33 -7.60
N ASP A 133 13.51 -6.73 -8.47
CA ASP A 133 14.32 -7.49 -9.43
C ASP A 133 15.75 -7.62 -8.90
N LYS A 134 16.12 -8.82 -8.45
CA LYS A 134 17.47 -9.17 -7.98
C LYS A 134 18.41 -9.65 -9.09
N SER A 135 18.06 -9.42 -10.35
CA SER A 135 18.98 -9.65 -11.48
C SER A 135 20.00 -8.51 -11.57
N GLY A 136 21.29 -8.84 -11.47
CA GLY A 136 22.35 -7.83 -11.55
C GLY A 136 22.31 -6.86 -10.36
N THR A 137 22.26 -5.55 -10.65
CA THR A 137 22.01 -4.53 -9.62
C THR A 137 20.53 -4.56 -9.23
N HIS A 138 20.26 -4.70 -7.93
CA HIS A 138 18.91 -4.85 -7.43
C HIS A 138 18.06 -3.62 -7.78
N LYS A 139 16.81 -3.84 -8.19
CA LYS A 139 15.87 -2.78 -8.59
C LYS A 139 14.59 -2.89 -7.79
N ILE A 140 14.05 -1.75 -7.34
CA ILE A 140 12.61 -1.66 -7.04
C ILE A 140 11.91 -1.32 -8.35
N MET A 141 10.95 -2.16 -8.71
CA MET A 141 10.18 -2.08 -9.95
C MET A 141 8.73 -1.72 -9.63
N TYR A 142 8.10 -1.04 -10.56
CA TYR A 142 6.67 -0.73 -10.57
C TYR A 142 6.06 -1.14 -11.90
N THR A 143 4.88 -1.75 -11.86
CA THR A 143 4.10 -2.16 -13.03
C THR A 143 2.62 -1.87 -12.74
N ALA A 144 1.84 -1.46 -13.74
CA ALA A 144 0.39 -1.29 -13.57
C ALA A 144 -0.38 -2.05 -14.64
N LEU A 145 -1.39 -2.80 -14.23
CA LEU A 145 -2.28 -3.55 -15.10
C LEU A 145 -3.64 -2.84 -15.20
N SER A 146 -4.20 -2.82 -16.40
CA SER A 146 -5.58 -2.39 -16.70
C SER A 146 -6.35 -3.56 -17.32
N PRO A 147 -6.67 -4.63 -16.56
CA PRO A 147 -7.20 -5.88 -17.09
C PRO A 147 -8.55 -5.71 -17.81
N TYR A 148 -9.34 -4.69 -17.45
CA TYR A 148 -10.61 -4.39 -18.08
C TYR A 148 -10.52 -3.95 -19.56
N LYS A 149 -9.32 -3.62 -20.06
CA LYS A 149 -9.09 -3.28 -21.48
C LYS A 149 -9.41 -4.43 -22.44
N ILE A 150 -9.40 -5.68 -21.98
CA ILE A 150 -9.60 -6.87 -22.83
C ILE A 150 -11.01 -7.45 -22.76
N GLN A 151 -11.98 -6.72 -22.21
CA GLN A 151 -13.36 -7.20 -22.17
C GLN A 151 -13.93 -7.47 -23.58
N PRO A 152 -14.81 -8.49 -23.73
CA PRO A 152 -15.31 -9.39 -22.69
C PRO A 152 -14.28 -10.46 -22.28
N PHE A 153 -14.29 -10.81 -20.99
CA PHE A 153 -13.47 -11.91 -20.46
C PHE A 153 -13.95 -13.26 -21.00
N ASN A 154 -13.00 -14.16 -21.26
CA ASN A 154 -13.26 -15.48 -21.86
C ASN A 154 -12.60 -16.63 -21.09
N GLY A 155 -11.98 -16.35 -19.94
CA GLY A 155 -11.30 -17.33 -19.10
C GLY A 155 -10.06 -17.95 -19.74
N GLN A 156 -9.52 -17.36 -20.81
CA GLN A 156 -8.26 -17.78 -21.43
C GLN A 156 -7.10 -16.89 -20.97
N SER A 157 -5.87 -17.34 -21.20
CA SER A 157 -4.68 -16.53 -20.97
C SER A 157 -4.64 -15.35 -21.93
N SER A 158 -4.17 -14.21 -21.46
CA SER A 158 -3.95 -13.01 -22.27
C SER A 158 -2.47 -12.87 -22.68
N THR A 159 -2.08 -11.67 -23.10
CA THR A 159 -0.69 -11.26 -23.28
C THR A 159 -0.41 -10.03 -22.44
N ASP A 160 0.82 -9.89 -21.97
CA ASP A 160 1.32 -8.74 -21.19
C ASP A 160 0.84 -7.40 -21.77
N ASN A 161 1.21 -7.11 -23.02
CA ASN A 161 0.84 -5.88 -23.74
C ASN A 161 -0.67 -5.58 -23.81
N SER A 162 -1.54 -6.59 -23.67
CA SER A 162 -2.99 -6.39 -23.77
C SER A 162 -3.60 -5.96 -22.44
N ILE A 163 -2.99 -6.36 -21.31
CA ILE A 163 -3.50 -6.09 -19.96
C ILE A 163 -2.64 -5.08 -19.20
N THR A 164 -1.44 -4.78 -19.66
CA THR A 164 -0.55 -3.80 -19.02
C THR A 164 -0.97 -2.37 -19.39
N GLY A 165 -1.14 -1.54 -18.37
CA GLY A 165 -1.37 -0.11 -18.49
C GLY A 165 -0.08 0.70 -18.47
N ILE A 166 0.82 0.38 -17.53
CA ILE A 166 2.15 0.96 -17.44
C ILE A 166 3.14 -0.20 -17.33
N ASP A 167 4.09 -0.20 -18.25
CA ASP A 167 5.10 -1.24 -18.38
C ASP A 167 6.12 -1.20 -17.23
N ASP A 168 6.91 -2.27 -17.09
CA ASP A 168 7.90 -2.44 -16.02
C ASP A 168 8.83 -1.23 -15.91
N THR A 169 8.64 -0.45 -14.85
CA THR A 169 9.32 0.82 -14.62
C THR A 169 10.24 0.70 -13.42
N ILE A 170 11.49 1.15 -13.57
CA ILE A 170 12.46 1.19 -12.47
C ILE A 170 12.14 2.40 -11.58
N ILE A 171 11.86 2.14 -10.30
CA ILE A 171 11.69 3.18 -9.27
C ILE A 171 13.04 3.54 -8.66
N ALA A 172 13.84 2.54 -8.31
CA ALA A 172 15.17 2.74 -7.74
C ALA A 172 16.14 1.64 -8.16
N GLN A 173 17.38 2.01 -8.50
CA GLN A 173 18.44 1.07 -8.89
C GLN A 173 19.83 1.57 -8.46
N ARG A 174 20.52 0.78 -7.64
CA ARG A 174 21.92 1.01 -7.21
C ARG A 174 22.63 -0.33 -6.95
N ALA A 175 23.89 -0.27 -6.54
CA ALA A 175 24.71 -1.46 -6.27
C ALA A 175 24.33 -2.19 -4.96
N GLN A 176 23.79 -1.46 -3.99
CA GLN A 176 23.38 -1.96 -2.69
C GLN A 176 22.09 -2.78 -2.77
N ASP A 177 21.90 -3.64 -1.77
CA ASP A 177 20.71 -4.46 -1.65
C ASP A 177 19.48 -3.61 -1.33
N ARG A 178 18.46 -3.73 -2.17
CA ARG A 178 17.12 -3.17 -1.97
C ARG A 178 16.09 -4.27 -2.18
N ASP A 179 15.11 -4.34 -1.28
CA ASP A 179 14.11 -5.41 -1.29
C ASP A 179 12.89 -5.08 -0.41
N TRP A 180 11.92 -5.99 -0.36
CA TRP A 180 10.68 -5.87 0.43
C TRP A 180 9.98 -4.53 0.19
N ALA A 181 9.68 -4.28 -1.08
CA ALA A 181 8.84 -3.16 -1.45
C ALA A 181 7.40 -3.42 -1.01
N SER A 182 6.73 -2.37 -0.55
CA SER A 182 5.31 -2.35 -0.24
C SER A 182 4.66 -1.12 -0.88
N ILE A 183 3.40 -1.25 -1.27
CA ILE A 183 2.66 -0.28 -2.08
C ILE A 183 1.29 0.04 -1.49
N ASP A 184 0.89 1.30 -1.55
CA ASP A 184 -0.52 1.69 -1.40
C ASP A 184 -0.87 2.91 -2.29
N VAL A 185 -2.15 3.20 -2.44
CA VAL A 185 -2.69 4.24 -3.33
C VAL A 185 -3.51 5.26 -2.54
N ASP A 186 -3.31 6.55 -2.83
CA ASP A 186 -4.10 7.63 -2.23
C ASP A 186 -5.40 7.92 -3.01
N SER A 187 -6.26 8.79 -2.47
CA SER A 187 -7.55 9.12 -3.11
C SER A 187 -7.42 9.89 -4.43
N GLN A 188 -6.21 10.35 -4.78
CA GLN A 188 -5.90 11.01 -6.04
C GLN A 188 -5.27 10.06 -7.07
N GLY A 189 -5.08 8.79 -6.72
CA GLY A 189 -4.44 7.78 -7.56
C GLY A 189 -2.91 7.87 -7.55
N ASN A 190 -2.29 8.62 -6.64
CA ASN A 190 -0.85 8.59 -6.46
C ASN A 190 -0.45 7.31 -5.72
N ILE A 191 0.69 6.77 -6.12
CA ILE A 191 1.22 5.52 -5.60
C ILE A 191 2.34 5.82 -4.62
N HIS A 192 2.21 5.25 -3.43
CA HIS A 192 3.13 5.36 -2.32
C HIS A 192 3.90 4.06 -2.21
N ILE A 193 5.23 4.15 -2.24
CA ILE A 193 6.11 2.97 -2.24
C ILE A 193 7.11 3.11 -1.11
N ALA A 194 7.20 2.10 -0.25
CA ALA A 194 8.24 1.98 0.78
C ALA A 194 9.04 0.70 0.57
N TRP A 195 10.35 0.73 0.81
CA TRP A 195 11.22 -0.45 0.71
C TRP A 195 12.39 -0.35 1.66
N GLN A 196 13.07 -1.47 1.91
CA GLN A 196 14.37 -1.43 2.58
C GLN A 196 15.51 -1.32 1.57
N ASP A 197 16.50 -0.49 1.87
CA ASP A 197 17.70 -0.29 1.05
C ASP A 197 18.93 -0.15 1.96
N GLU A 198 20.03 -0.79 1.57
CA GLU A 198 21.34 -0.63 2.21
C GLU A 198 22.12 0.58 1.68
N TYR A 199 21.55 1.33 0.74
CA TYR A 199 22.13 2.58 0.27
C TYR A 199 22.16 3.64 1.39
N ASP A 200 23.34 4.20 1.57
CA ASP A 200 23.62 5.22 2.59
C ASP A 200 24.64 6.21 2.01
N SER A 201 24.14 7.28 1.41
CA SER A 201 24.97 8.26 0.70
C SER A 201 25.99 8.97 1.58
N GLU A 202 25.72 9.04 2.89
CA GLU A 202 26.53 9.75 3.88
C GLU A 202 27.38 8.81 4.74
N GLU A 203 27.33 7.50 4.47
CA GLU A 203 28.02 6.44 5.22
C GLU A 203 27.75 6.49 6.75
N LYS A 204 26.59 6.99 7.16
CA LYS A 204 26.18 7.16 8.57
C LYS A 204 25.66 5.89 9.22
N PHE A 205 25.19 4.95 8.42
CA PHE A 205 24.50 3.72 8.79
C PHE A 205 25.31 2.46 8.43
N PHE A 206 26.52 2.61 7.88
CA PHE A 206 27.46 1.50 7.63
C PHE A 206 26.87 0.37 6.77
N ASN A 207 26.11 0.75 5.73
CA ASN A 207 25.35 -0.18 4.88
C ASN A 207 24.36 -1.08 5.65
N GLN A 208 23.90 -0.66 6.83
CA GLN A 208 22.76 -1.32 7.46
C GLN A 208 21.47 -0.93 6.72
N PRO A 209 20.56 -1.89 6.49
CA PRO A 209 19.33 -1.61 5.75
C PRO A 209 18.51 -0.55 6.50
N GLN A 210 18.10 0.45 5.74
CA GLN A 210 17.26 1.57 6.14
C GLN A 210 15.96 1.54 5.32
N ILE A 211 14.95 2.31 5.75
CA ILE A 211 13.69 2.44 5.00
C ILE A 211 13.72 3.68 4.10
N TYR A 212 13.38 3.46 2.84
CA TYR A 212 13.20 4.48 1.81
C TYR A 212 11.74 4.58 1.40
N TYR A 213 11.37 5.75 0.88
CA TYR A 213 10.03 6.07 0.42
C TYR A 213 10.09 6.86 -0.90
N SER A 214 9.15 6.59 -1.80
CA SER A 214 8.90 7.36 -3.03
C SER A 214 7.40 7.50 -3.26
N MET A 215 7.02 8.56 -4.00
CA MET A 215 5.66 8.79 -4.45
C MET A 215 5.65 9.07 -5.94
N ILE A 216 4.81 8.37 -6.67
CA ILE A 216 4.69 8.49 -8.12
C ILE A 216 3.22 8.70 -8.51
N GLN A 217 2.99 9.35 -9.63
CA GLN A 217 1.67 9.51 -10.24
C GLN A 217 1.64 8.74 -11.56
N PRO A 218 0.85 7.66 -11.66
CA PRO A 218 0.61 6.94 -12.90
C PRO A 218 -0.12 7.81 -13.92
N ASP A 219 0.33 7.79 -15.17
CA ASP A 219 -0.37 8.37 -16.32
C ASP A 219 -0.64 7.29 -17.37
N PHE A 220 -1.87 6.75 -17.32
CA PHE A 220 -2.36 5.74 -18.25
C PHE A 220 -2.67 6.27 -19.67
N VAL A 221 -2.59 7.59 -19.90
CA VAL A 221 -2.70 8.18 -21.25
C VAL A 221 -1.36 8.11 -21.96
N THR A 222 -0.27 8.37 -21.24
CA THR A 222 1.10 8.27 -21.78
C THR A 222 1.77 6.93 -21.49
N ASN A 223 1.13 6.05 -20.72
CA ASN A 223 1.67 4.77 -20.23
C ASN A 223 3.01 4.96 -19.51
N ASN A 224 3.11 6.00 -18.67
CA ASN A 224 4.33 6.35 -17.95
C ASN A 224 3.99 6.82 -16.53
N ILE A 225 5.02 7.09 -15.73
CA ILE A 225 4.88 7.66 -14.39
C ILE A 225 5.46 9.07 -14.32
N ILE A 226 4.96 9.85 -13.39
CA ILE A 226 5.55 11.11 -12.94
C ILE A 226 6.04 10.89 -11.52
N VAL A 227 7.33 11.10 -11.26
CA VAL A 227 7.86 11.04 -9.89
C VAL A 227 7.50 12.33 -9.15
N LEU A 228 6.71 12.21 -8.09
CA LEU A 228 6.28 13.33 -7.24
C LEU A 228 7.24 13.53 -6.07
N PHE A 229 7.68 12.42 -5.45
CA PHE A 229 8.76 12.39 -4.47
C PHE A 229 9.77 11.33 -4.87
N ASP A 230 11.02 11.76 -5.06
CA ASP A 230 12.13 10.87 -5.36
C ASP A 230 12.50 10.02 -4.15
N ASP A 231 13.31 8.98 -4.37
CA ASP A 231 13.64 8.01 -3.35
C ASP A 231 14.34 8.62 -2.12
N THR A 232 13.60 8.71 -1.02
CA THR A 232 14.01 9.46 0.16
C THR A 232 14.17 8.53 1.36
N LEU A 233 15.31 8.62 2.03
CA LEU A 233 15.55 7.96 3.31
C LEU A 233 14.64 8.56 4.40
N ILE A 234 13.81 7.73 5.04
CA ILE A 234 12.87 8.19 6.09
C ILE A 234 13.28 7.76 7.50
N THR A 235 14.36 6.99 7.64
CA THR A 235 14.84 6.49 8.93
C THR A 235 16.09 7.26 9.38
N PRO A 236 16.07 7.94 10.54
CA PRO A 236 17.12 8.91 10.90
C PRO A 236 18.26 8.36 11.76
N ILE A 237 18.23 7.09 12.19
CA ILE A 237 19.08 6.58 13.27
C ILE A 237 19.59 5.17 12.96
N ILE A 238 20.83 4.90 13.41
CA ILE A 238 21.50 3.60 13.32
C ILE A 238 20.65 2.46 13.90
N GLY A 239 20.69 1.32 13.20
CA GLY A 239 20.06 0.07 13.58
C GLY A 239 19.43 -0.59 12.36
N HIS A 240 19.32 -1.91 12.37
CA HIS A 240 18.74 -2.65 11.27
C HIS A 240 17.24 -2.37 11.16
N LYS A 241 16.83 -1.87 9.99
CA LYS A 241 15.44 -1.66 9.60
C LYS A 241 15.10 -2.57 8.44
N GLY A 242 13.91 -3.13 8.42
CA GLY A 242 13.53 -4.01 7.32
C GLY A 242 12.04 -4.25 7.24
N HIS A 243 11.64 -4.93 6.16
CA HIS A 243 10.27 -5.39 5.94
C HIS A 243 9.22 -4.28 6.17
N PRO A 244 9.34 -3.13 5.47
CA PRO A 244 8.35 -2.09 5.64
C PRO A 244 6.98 -2.55 5.10
N ASP A 245 5.94 -2.01 5.71
CA ASP A 245 4.57 -2.10 5.23
C ASP A 245 3.98 -0.68 5.22
N ILE A 246 3.22 -0.34 4.18
CA ILE A 246 2.66 1.00 3.96
C ILE A 246 1.16 0.95 3.83
N VAL A 247 0.47 1.91 4.45
CA VAL A 247 -0.95 2.14 4.27
C VAL A 247 -1.24 3.64 4.16
N VAL A 248 -2.27 3.99 3.39
CA VAL A 248 -2.79 5.33 3.18
C VAL A 248 -4.23 5.36 3.71
N ASP A 249 -4.50 6.27 4.64
CA ASP A 249 -5.83 6.39 5.21
C ASP A 249 -6.79 7.20 4.31
N ALA A 250 -8.06 7.25 4.70
CA ALA A 250 -9.09 8.00 3.96
C ALA A 250 -8.88 9.53 3.89
N ASN A 251 -7.88 10.07 4.59
CA ASN A 251 -7.49 11.48 4.54
C ASN A 251 -6.15 11.68 3.79
N ASP A 252 -5.72 10.69 3.00
CA ASP A 252 -4.43 10.64 2.30
C ASP A 252 -3.21 10.72 3.25
N GLN A 253 -3.34 10.24 4.49
CA GLN A 253 -2.21 10.15 5.41
C GLN A 253 -1.49 8.82 5.27
N VAL A 254 -0.20 8.91 4.95
CA VAL A 254 0.69 7.77 4.80
C VAL A 254 1.20 7.31 6.17
N GLN A 255 1.01 6.02 6.46
CA GLN A 255 1.59 5.34 7.62
C GLN A 255 2.54 4.24 7.12
N ILE A 256 3.76 4.23 7.65
CA ILE A 256 4.76 3.21 7.31
C ILE A 256 5.22 2.55 8.61
N ALA A 257 5.09 1.24 8.69
CA ALA A 257 5.62 0.42 9.78
C ALA A 257 6.82 -0.38 9.27
N TRP A 258 7.74 -0.76 10.16
CA TRP A 258 8.93 -1.54 9.80
C TRP A 258 9.47 -2.31 11.01
N ASP A 259 10.24 -3.36 10.74
CA ASP A 259 11.03 -4.05 11.75
C ASP A 259 12.20 -3.19 12.21
N ASP A 260 12.42 -3.10 13.51
CA ASP A 260 13.49 -2.28 14.07
C ASP A 260 14.22 -3.02 15.19
N THR A 261 15.49 -3.35 14.95
CA THR A 261 16.30 -4.07 15.96
C THR A 261 17.16 -3.13 16.81
N ARG A 262 16.80 -1.85 16.93
CA ARG A 262 17.46 -0.94 17.89
C ARG A 262 17.55 -1.60 19.27
N GLY A 263 18.76 -1.65 19.82
CA GLY A 263 19.04 -2.28 21.12
C GLY A 263 19.19 -3.81 21.12
N GLY A 264 18.95 -4.51 20.00
CA GLY A 264 19.00 -5.98 19.92
C GLY A 264 20.19 -6.57 19.14
N LYS A 265 20.92 -5.77 18.36
CA LYS A 265 22.05 -6.22 17.50
C LYS A 265 23.44 -5.68 17.92
N VAL A 266 23.54 -4.93 19.01
CA VAL A 266 24.87 -4.52 19.51
C VAL A 266 25.47 -5.69 20.29
N GLU A 267 26.44 -6.37 19.68
CA GLU A 267 27.31 -7.30 20.39
C GLU A 267 28.59 -6.55 20.81
N LEU A 268 28.76 -6.39 22.11
CA LEU A 268 30.02 -5.89 22.67
C LEU A 268 30.88 -7.10 23.05
N VAL A 269 31.92 -7.38 22.26
CA VAL A 269 32.90 -8.43 22.57
C VAL A 269 34.07 -7.80 23.32
N PHE A 270 34.23 -8.19 24.58
CA PHE A 270 35.40 -7.82 25.39
C PHE A 270 36.31 -9.04 25.54
N VAL A 271 37.61 -8.85 25.28
CA VAL A 271 38.62 -9.83 25.70
C VAL A 271 38.95 -9.54 27.16
N ILE A 272 38.50 -10.41 28.06
CA ILE A 272 38.62 -10.24 29.51
C ILE A 272 39.63 -11.25 30.04
N ASP A 273 40.56 -10.80 30.89
CA ASP A 273 41.46 -11.69 31.61
C ASP A 273 40.75 -12.34 32.81
N THR A 274 40.70 -13.67 32.83
CA THR A 274 40.08 -14.46 33.93
C THR A 274 41.09 -14.89 34.99
N SER A 275 42.36 -14.50 34.87
CA SER A 275 43.43 -14.86 35.82
C SER A 275 43.30 -14.19 37.19
N GLY A 276 42.37 -13.24 37.34
CA GLY A 276 42.19 -12.44 38.56
C GLY A 276 43.10 -11.20 38.62
N SER A 277 43.79 -10.86 37.52
CA SER A 277 44.64 -9.67 37.42
C SER A 277 43.87 -8.36 37.25
N MET A 278 42.59 -8.44 36.84
CA MET A 278 41.72 -7.28 36.67
C MET A 278 41.11 -6.89 38.03
N TYR A 279 41.32 -5.65 38.44
CA TYR A 279 40.80 -5.06 39.68
C TYR A 279 39.81 -3.94 39.35
N SER A 280 40.24 -2.68 39.33
CA SER A 280 39.41 -1.52 38.97
C SER A 280 38.94 -1.56 37.52
N GLU A 281 39.67 -2.28 36.66
CA GLU A 281 39.35 -2.45 35.24
C GLU A 281 38.01 -3.18 35.03
N TRP A 282 37.56 -4.00 35.99
CA TRP A 282 36.19 -4.57 35.96
C TRP A 282 35.12 -3.50 36.06
N ALA A 283 35.33 -2.50 36.92
CA ALA A 283 34.40 -1.39 37.08
C ALA A 283 34.39 -0.48 35.84
N ASP A 284 35.52 -0.36 35.16
CA ASP A 284 35.64 0.40 33.91
C ASP A 284 34.92 -0.29 32.74
N VAL A 285 35.01 -1.62 32.63
CA VAL A 285 34.21 -2.39 31.65
C VAL A 285 32.72 -2.23 31.93
N CYS A 286 32.29 -2.31 33.20
CA CYS A 286 30.90 -2.03 33.57
C CYS A 286 30.48 -0.60 33.24
N THR A 287 31.37 0.38 33.39
CA THR A 287 31.12 1.78 33.04
C THR A 287 30.92 1.97 31.54
N VAL A 288 31.68 1.26 30.70
CA VAL A 288 31.48 1.25 29.24
C VAL A 288 30.14 0.66 28.84
N ILE A 289 29.67 -0.40 29.51
CA ILE A 289 28.43 -1.12 29.16
C ILE A 289 27.18 -0.44 29.73
N TYR A 290 27.24 0.01 30.98
CA TYR A 290 26.06 0.44 31.74
C TYR A 290 26.06 1.95 32.08
N GLY A 291 27.13 2.68 31.72
CA GLY A 291 27.35 4.06 32.14
C GLY A 291 27.88 4.16 33.57
N GLY A 292 28.61 5.24 33.88
CA GLY A 292 29.24 5.44 35.19
C GLY A 292 30.45 6.39 35.11
N THR A 293 31.23 6.42 36.19
CA THR A 293 32.51 7.13 36.27
C THR A 293 33.66 6.14 36.21
N PHE A 294 34.60 6.34 35.28
CA PHE A 294 35.82 5.56 35.21
C PHE A 294 36.62 5.70 36.50
N SER A 295 37.28 4.62 36.90
CA SER A 295 38.31 4.67 37.92
C SER A 295 39.42 5.60 37.44
N ASP A 296 39.78 6.59 38.24
CA ASP A 296 41.02 7.32 38.03
C ASP A 296 42.15 6.33 38.28
N GLY A 297 42.94 5.99 37.27
CA GLY A 297 44.05 5.03 37.39
C GLY A 297 45.20 5.47 38.33
N SER A 298 44.94 6.36 39.30
CA SER A 298 45.84 6.70 40.37
C SER A 298 45.85 5.61 41.44
N SER A 299 46.94 4.85 41.46
CA SER A 299 47.33 4.01 42.59
C SER A 299 47.91 4.83 43.74
#